data_AF-K2FEX2-F1
#
_entry.id   AF-K2FEX2-F1
#
_cell.length_a   1.000
_cell.length_b   1.000
_cell.length_c   1.000
_cell.angle_alpha   90.00
_cell.angle_beta   90.00
_cell.angle_gamma   90.00
#
_symmetry.space_group_name_H-M   'P 1'
#
loop_
_entity.id
_entity.type
_entity.pdbx_description
1 polymer ?
#
loop_
_entity_poly.entity_id
_entity_poly.type
_entity_poly.pdbx_seq_one_letter_code
_entity_poly.pdbx_strand_id
1 'polypeptide(L)'
;MCGIIGYVGKKKAVPVLVGGLKQLEYRGYDSSGIAVLDPTSKPNGLRTIKAVGKVVELEKKINGKDYGSTVGIAHTRWATHGKPSDRNSHPHSDCSGKISLVHNGIIENYRELKELLIGKGHKFSSDTDSEVVAHLIEEFSAKLEFKDAILATLNEIRGTYGLAILNADEPGRIYVARLGSPLLLGIGKNENIIASDASAIVRYTDKVVYLDDGEMAIVEADSYEIMTIKNEKIQKKIDVLDWSIEQAQKQGFDHFMLKEIFEQPAAVSSAMLGRLMVEEGMANLGGLKDVKERLGKINRIIISSCGTSYYAGLVGEYMLEEFAGIPVEVEYASEFRYRSPVIDENTAVLVISQSG
;
A
#
# COMPACT_ATOMS: atom_id res chain seq x y z
N MET A 1 -3.55 8.64 -1.60
CA MET A 1 -2.85 7.56 -0.85
C MET A 1 -1.46 7.43 -1.48
N CYS A 2 -0.35 7.25 -0.78
CA CYS A 2 0.94 7.15 -1.46
C CYS A 2 1.10 5.83 -2.26
N GLY A 3 2.14 5.71 -3.09
CA GLY A 3 2.48 4.49 -3.85
C GLY A 3 3.87 3.98 -3.51
N ILE A 4 4.00 2.68 -3.23
CA ILE A 4 5.30 2.00 -3.03
C ILE A 4 5.52 1.03 -4.18
N ILE A 5 6.75 0.99 -4.70
CA ILE A 5 7.26 -0.11 -5.51
C ILE A 5 8.66 -0.52 -5.07
N GLY A 6 8.94 -1.82 -5.06
CA GLY A 6 10.27 -2.39 -4.89
C GLY A 6 10.54 -3.47 -5.94
N TYR A 7 11.80 -3.66 -6.28
CA TYR A 7 12.24 -4.69 -7.21
C TYR A 7 13.51 -5.33 -6.70
N VAL A 8 13.55 -6.66 -6.69
CA VAL A 8 14.74 -7.47 -6.43
C VAL A 8 14.81 -8.59 -7.46
N GLY A 9 15.90 -8.66 -8.23
CA GLY A 9 16.00 -9.63 -9.31
C GLY A 9 17.26 -9.49 -10.16
N LYS A 10 17.14 -9.85 -11.44
CA LYS A 10 18.24 -9.82 -12.41
C LYS A 10 18.18 -8.67 -13.42
N LYS A 11 17.01 -8.01 -13.57
CA LYS A 11 16.86 -6.86 -14.46
C LYS A 11 17.43 -5.62 -13.79
N LYS A 12 17.65 -4.58 -14.60
CA LYS A 12 17.98 -3.25 -14.09
C LYS A 12 16.78 -2.73 -13.29
N ALA A 13 17.00 -2.31 -12.05
CA ALA A 13 15.94 -1.89 -11.15
C ALA A 13 15.28 -0.58 -11.60
N VAL A 14 16.08 0.39 -12.08
CA VAL A 14 15.59 1.75 -12.39
C VAL A 14 14.40 1.75 -13.38
N PRO A 15 14.47 1.09 -14.56
CA PRO A 15 13.32 1.05 -15.46
C PRO A 15 12.08 0.39 -14.86
N VAL A 16 12.26 -0.65 -14.04
CA VAL A 16 11.16 -1.36 -13.37
C VAL A 16 10.46 -0.46 -12.37
N LEU A 17 11.25 0.20 -11.51
CA LEU A 17 10.77 1.12 -10.48
C LEU A 17 10.03 2.31 -11.10
N VAL A 18 10.64 2.98 -12.09
CA VAL A 18 10.00 4.10 -12.79
C VAL A 18 8.71 3.66 -13.50
N GLY A 19 8.74 2.50 -14.16
CA GLY A 19 7.57 1.94 -14.83
C GLY A 19 6.39 1.69 -13.88
N GLY A 20 6.67 1.18 -12.69
CA GLY A 20 5.63 0.97 -11.69
C GLY A 20 5.20 2.25 -10.97
N LEU A 21 6.10 3.21 -10.73
CA LEU A 21 5.70 4.53 -10.23
C LEU A 21 4.67 5.21 -11.15
N LYS A 22 4.81 5.06 -12.48
CA LYS A 22 3.80 5.58 -13.43
C LYS A 22 2.44 4.91 -13.26
N GLN A 23 2.40 3.62 -12.92
CA GLN A 23 1.14 2.94 -12.62
C GLN A 23 0.54 3.41 -11.28
N LEU A 24 1.37 3.86 -10.34
CA LEU A 24 0.94 4.31 -9.01
C LEU A 24 0.75 5.84 -8.90
N GLU A 25 0.98 6.60 -9.97
CA GLU A 25 0.93 8.08 -9.94
C GLU A 25 -0.47 8.62 -9.62
N TYR A 26 -1.54 7.87 -9.95
CA TYR A 26 -2.91 8.24 -9.58
C TYR A 26 -3.13 8.27 -8.07
N ARG A 27 -2.29 7.57 -7.29
CA ARG A 27 -2.38 7.52 -5.83
C ARG A 27 -1.75 8.79 -5.21
N GLY A 28 -0.64 9.27 -5.77
CA GLY A 28 0.07 10.48 -5.31
C GLY A 28 1.01 11.07 -6.36
N TYR A 29 1.08 12.40 -6.43
CA TYR A 29 1.78 13.13 -7.49
C TYR A 29 2.47 14.42 -7.02
N ASP A 30 2.58 14.64 -5.69
CA ASP A 30 3.24 15.84 -5.15
C ASP A 30 4.76 15.75 -5.25
N SER A 31 5.29 14.51 -5.17
CA SER A 31 6.71 14.20 -5.33
C SER A 31 6.92 12.72 -5.55
N SER A 32 8.10 12.35 -6.04
CA SER A 32 8.51 10.96 -6.21
C SER A 32 10.01 10.78 -5.98
N GLY A 33 10.44 9.55 -5.72
CA GLY A 33 11.85 9.24 -5.58
C GLY A 33 12.15 7.76 -5.68
N ILE A 34 13.40 7.44 -5.96
CA ILE A 34 13.96 6.09 -6.00
C ILE A 34 15.19 6.00 -5.10
N ALA A 35 15.43 4.83 -4.53
CA ALA A 35 16.71 4.41 -3.98
C ALA A 35 17.08 3.06 -4.58
N VAL A 36 18.31 2.98 -5.08
CA VAL A 36 18.85 1.76 -5.69
C VAL A 36 20.21 1.43 -5.06
N LEU A 37 20.51 0.14 -4.94
CA LEU A 37 21.81 -0.31 -4.48
C LEU A 37 22.83 -0.11 -5.60
N ASP A 38 23.79 0.79 -5.39
CA ASP A 38 24.83 1.16 -6.33
C ASP A 38 26.20 0.93 -5.67
N PRO A 39 26.88 -0.19 -5.98
CA PRO A 39 28.20 -0.52 -5.41
C PRO A 39 29.28 0.52 -5.72
N THR A 40 29.07 1.34 -6.77
CA THR A 40 29.99 2.43 -7.15
C THR A 40 29.72 3.72 -6.39
N SER A 41 28.54 3.84 -5.76
CA SER A 41 28.16 4.95 -4.89
C SER A 41 28.90 4.83 -3.56
N LYS A 42 30.08 5.45 -3.48
CA LYS A 42 30.83 5.58 -2.22
C LYS A 42 30.35 6.81 -1.43
N PRO A 43 30.26 6.73 -0.09
CA PRO A 43 30.72 5.62 0.76
C PRO A 43 29.67 4.52 1.02
N ASN A 44 28.41 4.74 0.66
CA ASN A 44 27.29 4.10 1.36
C ASN A 44 26.54 3.03 0.55
N GLY A 45 26.97 2.69 -0.67
CA GLY A 45 26.38 1.60 -1.47
C GLY A 45 24.94 1.85 -1.96
N LEU A 46 24.36 3.01 -1.66
CA LEU A 46 23.02 3.42 -2.07
C LEU A 46 23.09 4.71 -2.89
N ARG A 47 22.17 4.81 -3.85
CA ARG A 47 21.93 6.02 -4.62
C ARG A 47 20.46 6.39 -4.56
N THR A 48 20.20 7.58 -4.03
CA THR A 48 18.86 8.15 -3.88
C THR A 48 18.67 9.33 -4.83
N ILE A 49 17.56 9.35 -5.56
CA ILE A 49 17.18 10.42 -6.48
C ILE A 49 15.73 10.78 -6.19
N LYS A 50 15.46 12.05 -5.96
CA LYS A 50 14.14 12.55 -5.56
C LYS A 50 13.77 13.77 -6.39
N ALA A 51 12.48 13.92 -6.67
CA ALA A 51 11.95 15.06 -7.40
C ALA A 51 10.59 15.48 -6.87
N VAL A 52 10.43 16.78 -6.64
CA VAL A 52 9.10 17.40 -6.48
C VAL A 52 8.33 17.30 -7.80
N GLY A 53 7.04 17.02 -7.68
CA GLY A 53 6.11 16.88 -8.79
C GLY A 53 5.91 15.43 -9.25
N LYS A 54 5.36 15.32 -10.46
CA LYS A 54 5.02 14.06 -11.13
C LYS A 54 6.25 13.21 -11.43
N VAL A 55 6.04 11.93 -11.70
CA VAL A 55 7.11 10.94 -11.99
C VAL A 55 8.01 11.37 -13.16
N VAL A 56 7.47 12.15 -14.11
CA VAL A 56 8.25 12.71 -15.24
C VAL A 56 9.41 13.60 -14.78
N GLU A 57 9.29 14.32 -13.65
CA GLU A 57 10.38 15.14 -13.13
C GLU A 57 11.50 14.28 -12.53
N LEU A 58 11.15 13.15 -11.93
CA LEU A 58 12.11 12.15 -11.47
C LEU A 58 12.85 11.52 -12.65
N GLU A 59 12.14 11.17 -13.73
CA GLU A 59 12.74 10.63 -14.95
C GLU A 59 13.76 11.59 -15.57
N LYS A 60 13.44 12.89 -15.63
CA LYS A 60 14.37 13.92 -16.08
C LYS A 60 15.64 13.96 -15.23
N LYS A 61 15.53 13.83 -13.90
CA LYS A 61 16.71 13.79 -13.01
C LYS A 61 17.54 12.51 -13.16
N ILE A 62 16.91 11.37 -13.38
CA ILE A 62 17.60 10.11 -13.68
C ILE A 62 18.33 10.24 -15.03
N ASN A 63 17.73 10.92 -16.01
CA ASN A 63 18.31 11.21 -17.32
C ASN A 63 18.87 9.98 -18.05
N GLY A 64 18.14 8.86 -17.98
CA GLY A 64 18.54 7.59 -18.60
C GLY A 64 19.81 6.96 -18.05
N LYS A 65 20.36 7.46 -16.93
CA LYS A 65 21.55 6.89 -16.30
C LYS A 65 21.26 5.49 -15.79
N ASP A 66 22.19 4.59 -16.08
CA ASP A 66 22.20 3.24 -15.55
C ASP A 66 23.22 3.17 -14.39
N TYR A 67 22.75 2.68 -13.25
CA TYR A 67 23.57 2.53 -12.04
C TYR A 67 23.99 1.07 -11.82
N GLY A 68 23.72 0.17 -12.78
CA GLY A 68 24.06 -1.25 -12.67
C GLY A 68 23.29 -1.99 -11.57
N SER A 69 22.30 -1.34 -10.97
CA SER A 69 21.56 -1.86 -9.83
C SER A 69 20.44 -2.81 -10.26
N THR A 70 20.31 -3.92 -9.55
CA THR A 70 19.21 -4.90 -9.74
C THR A 70 18.26 -4.96 -8.55
N VAL A 71 18.48 -4.12 -7.53
CA VAL A 71 17.67 -4.06 -6.32
C VAL A 71 17.39 -2.60 -5.96
N GLY A 72 16.12 -2.28 -5.71
CA GLY A 72 15.76 -0.93 -5.30
C GLY A 72 14.32 -0.77 -4.85
N ILE A 73 14.03 0.39 -4.29
CA ILE A 73 12.71 0.83 -3.85
C ILE A 73 12.40 2.20 -4.43
N ALA A 74 11.13 2.52 -4.59
CA ALA A 74 10.67 3.80 -5.08
C ALA A 74 9.30 4.16 -4.51
N HIS A 75 8.99 5.45 -4.54
CA HIS A 75 7.80 6.01 -3.94
C HIS A 75 7.18 7.13 -4.76
N THR A 76 5.85 7.19 -4.77
CA THR A 76 5.08 8.38 -5.11
C THR A 76 4.34 8.88 -3.87
N ARG A 77 4.43 10.19 -3.63
CA ARG A 77 3.98 10.80 -2.37
C ARG A 77 2.76 11.69 -2.59
N TRP A 78 1.80 11.54 -1.69
CA TRP A 78 0.75 12.50 -1.37
C TRP A 78 1.07 13.08 0.01
N ALA A 79 1.47 14.36 0.07
CA ALA A 79 2.05 14.93 1.28
C ALA A 79 1.00 15.15 2.39
N THR A 80 1.17 14.48 3.54
CA THR A 80 0.38 14.70 4.76
C THR A 80 1.15 15.53 5.79
N HIS A 81 2.41 15.18 6.04
CA HIS A 81 3.33 15.90 6.93
C HIS A 81 4.48 16.54 6.14
N GLY A 82 4.74 17.82 6.37
CA GLY A 82 5.81 18.55 5.68
C GLY A 82 5.49 18.86 4.22
N LYS A 83 5.83 20.08 3.79
CA LYS A 83 5.55 20.54 2.42
C LYS A 83 6.24 19.67 1.35
N PRO A 84 5.65 19.50 0.16
CA PRO A 84 6.31 18.88 -0.98
C PRO A 84 7.68 19.54 -1.24
N SER A 85 8.75 18.74 -1.15
CA SER A 85 10.13 19.15 -1.37
C SER A 85 10.98 17.89 -1.58
N ASP A 86 12.11 17.99 -2.28
CA ASP A 86 13.03 16.84 -2.44
C ASP A 86 13.44 16.27 -1.07
N ARG A 87 13.61 17.14 -0.08
CA ARG A 87 13.92 16.80 1.32
C ARG A 87 12.87 15.90 1.97
N ASN A 88 11.60 16.26 1.82
CA ASN A 88 10.46 15.53 2.39
C ASN A 88 9.94 14.42 1.47
N SER A 89 10.51 14.26 0.28
CA SER A 89 10.20 13.16 -0.63
C SER A 89 10.85 11.89 -0.09
N HIS A 90 10.16 10.77 -0.24
CA HIS A 90 10.74 9.45 0.01
C HIS A 90 11.63 9.06 -1.18
N PRO A 91 12.61 8.15 -1.01
CA PRO A 91 12.99 7.47 0.24
C PRO A 91 13.69 8.36 1.28
N HIS A 92 13.56 7.99 2.56
CA HIS A 92 14.31 8.54 3.69
C HIS A 92 15.48 7.64 4.05
N SER A 93 16.51 8.20 4.68
CA SER A 93 17.74 7.50 5.06
C SER A 93 18.11 7.75 6.52
N ASP A 94 18.94 6.88 7.07
CA ASP A 94 19.58 7.03 8.37
C ASP A 94 20.74 8.04 8.33
N CYS A 95 21.42 8.27 9.46
CA CYS A 95 22.54 9.24 9.50
C CYS A 95 23.73 8.78 8.65
N SER A 96 23.96 7.46 8.52
CA SER A 96 25.06 6.92 7.74
C SER A 96 24.77 6.88 6.24
N GLY A 97 23.49 6.88 5.84
CA GLY A 97 23.04 6.72 4.46
C GLY A 97 23.08 5.27 3.96
N LYS A 98 23.23 4.28 4.86
CA LYS A 98 23.21 2.85 4.55
C LYS A 98 21.82 2.25 4.56
N ILE A 99 20.86 2.88 5.22
CA ILE A 99 19.47 2.46 5.27
C ILE A 99 18.68 3.38 4.34
N SER A 100 17.76 2.82 3.56
CA SER A 100 16.79 3.59 2.79
C SER A 100 15.41 3.01 2.92
N LEU A 101 14.41 3.87 3.16
CA LEU A 101 13.05 3.45 3.49
C LEU A 101 12.02 4.29 2.76
N VAL A 102 10.97 3.62 2.26
CA VAL A 102 9.73 4.24 1.77
C VAL A 102 8.58 3.81 2.66
N HIS A 103 7.63 4.74 2.89
CA HIS A 103 6.52 4.55 3.81
C HIS A 103 5.19 5.05 3.23
N ASN A 104 4.14 4.25 3.39
CA ASN A 104 2.75 4.62 3.20
C ASN A 104 2.02 4.50 4.54
N GLY A 105 1.49 5.59 5.06
CA GLY A 105 0.82 5.58 6.35
C GLY A 105 1.16 6.82 7.17
N ILE A 106 0.92 6.73 8.47
CA ILE A 106 1.21 7.78 9.44
C ILE A 106 1.78 7.12 10.70
N ILE A 107 2.98 7.54 11.11
CA ILE A 107 3.57 7.18 12.40
C ILE A 107 3.09 8.18 13.45
N GLU A 108 2.16 7.78 14.30
CA GLU A 108 1.45 8.69 15.22
C GLU A 108 2.33 9.19 16.37
N ASN A 109 3.24 8.35 16.86
CA ASN A 109 4.17 8.68 17.95
C ASN A 109 5.53 9.21 17.45
N TYR A 110 5.62 9.71 16.20
CA TYR A 110 6.90 10.16 15.62
C TYR A 110 7.58 11.28 16.41
N ARG A 111 6.82 12.15 17.09
CA ARG A 111 7.38 13.28 17.85
C ARG A 111 8.19 12.81 19.05
N GLU A 112 7.61 11.91 19.84
CA GLU A 112 8.25 11.30 21.02
C GLU A 112 9.53 10.56 20.61
N LEU A 113 9.44 9.76 19.54
CA LEU A 113 10.58 9.01 18.99
C LEU A 113 11.66 9.94 18.43
N LYS A 114 11.28 11.01 17.73
CA LYS A 114 12.22 12.00 17.18
C LYS A 114 12.99 12.72 18.30
N GLU A 115 12.31 13.14 19.36
CA GLU A 115 12.95 13.76 20.52
C GLU A 115 13.95 12.81 21.20
N LEU A 116 13.56 11.54 21.40
CA LEU A 116 14.43 10.51 21.95
C LEU A 116 15.71 10.32 21.09
N LEU A 117 15.55 10.17 19.78
CA LEU A 117 16.66 9.94 18.85
C LEU A 117 17.57 11.16 18.72
N ILE A 118 17.03 12.37 18.73
CA ILE A 118 17.85 13.60 18.79
C ILE A 118 18.66 13.63 20.08
N GLY A 119 18.07 13.25 21.22
CA GLY A 119 18.77 13.13 22.50
C GLY A 119 19.92 12.12 22.48
N LYS A 120 19.84 11.10 21.61
CA LYS A 120 20.90 10.11 21.36
C LYS A 120 21.91 10.54 20.28
N GLY A 121 21.72 11.70 19.65
CA GLY A 121 22.66 12.27 18.69
C GLY A 121 22.32 12.07 17.21
N HIS A 122 21.15 11.48 16.88
CA HIS A 122 20.72 11.34 15.48
C HIS A 122 20.40 12.70 14.86
N LYS A 123 20.72 12.85 13.57
CA LYS A 123 20.53 14.10 12.81
C LYS A 123 19.44 13.90 11.76
N PHE A 124 18.27 14.48 12.04
CA PHE A 124 17.15 14.48 11.10
C PHE A 124 17.34 15.52 10.01
N SER A 125 16.98 15.14 8.79
CA SER A 125 17.09 15.93 7.58
C SER A 125 15.74 16.35 7.01
N SER A 126 14.61 15.84 7.52
CA SER A 126 13.26 16.10 7.03
C SER A 126 12.26 16.51 8.12
N ASP A 127 11.09 16.97 7.67
CA ASP A 127 9.94 17.30 8.54
C ASP A 127 8.92 16.16 8.61
N THR A 128 9.26 14.99 8.06
CA THR A 128 8.34 13.86 7.94
C THR A 128 8.36 12.99 9.19
N ASP A 129 7.23 12.35 9.46
CA ASP A 129 7.13 11.24 10.40
C ASP A 129 7.97 10.04 9.97
N SER A 130 8.05 9.80 8.66
CA SER A 130 8.66 8.61 8.05
C SER A 130 10.16 8.46 8.31
N GLU A 131 10.90 9.57 8.41
CA GLU A 131 12.35 9.54 8.69
C GLU A 131 12.67 8.95 10.06
N VAL A 132 11.75 9.06 11.03
CA VAL A 132 11.95 8.49 12.37
C VAL A 132 12.17 6.98 12.33
N VAL A 133 11.53 6.30 11.39
CA VAL A 133 11.63 4.84 11.24
C VAL A 133 13.04 4.45 10.79
N ALA A 134 13.63 5.19 9.85
CA ALA A 134 15.00 4.93 9.39
C ALA A 134 16.03 5.09 10.52
N HIS A 135 15.91 6.15 11.33
CA HIS A 135 16.78 6.38 12.48
C HIS A 135 16.54 5.40 13.63
N LEU A 136 15.31 4.94 13.83
CA LEU A 136 15.03 3.94 14.86
C LEU A 136 15.63 2.57 14.50
N ILE A 137 15.57 2.19 13.21
CA ILE A 137 16.26 0.98 12.71
C ILE A 137 17.78 1.15 12.87
N GLU A 138 18.33 2.32 12.53
CA GLU A 138 19.74 2.65 12.74
C GLU A 138 20.17 2.44 14.20
N GLU A 139 19.42 3.01 15.16
CA GLU A 139 19.69 2.88 16.60
C GLU A 139 19.69 1.41 17.07
N PHE A 140 18.71 0.61 16.64
CA PHE A 140 18.64 -0.79 17.03
C PHE A 140 19.68 -1.66 16.32
N SER A 141 20.05 -1.34 15.08
CA SER A 141 21.05 -2.08 14.29
C SER A 141 22.47 -1.94 14.86
N ALA A 142 22.70 -1.00 15.77
CA ALA A 142 23.97 -0.90 16.49
C ALA A 142 24.24 -2.11 17.42
N LYS A 143 23.20 -2.86 17.81
CA LYS A 143 23.29 -3.97 18.76
C LYS A 143 22.61 -5.26 18.30
N LEU A 144 21.75 -5.18 17.30
CA LEU A 144 20.95 -6.31 16.79
C LEU A 144 21.28 -6.55 15.31
N GLU A 145 21.06 -7.79 14.87
CA GLU A 145 21.02 -8.10 13.44
C GLU A 145 19.93 -7.24 12.76
N PHE A 146 20.15 -6.86 11.51
CA PHE A 146 19.29 -5.87 10.83
C PHE A 146 17.81 -6.27 10.80
N LYS A 147 17.52 -7.55 10.57
CA LYS A 147 16.16 -8.12 10.67
C LYS A 147 15.53 -7.86 12.04
N ASP A 148 16.27 -8.13 13.11
CA ASP A 148 15.78 -8.00 14.48
C ASP A 148 15.67 -6.52 14.90
N ALA A 149 16.52 -5.64 14.34
CA ALA A 149 16.41 -4.19 14.50
C ALA A 149 15.13 -3.63 13.84
N ILE A 150 14.74 -4.17 12.68
CA ILE A 150 13.44 -3.85 12.07
C ILE A 150 12.31 -4.33 12.98
N LEU A 151 12.34 -5.58 13.45
CA LEU A 151 11.30 -6.10 14.33
C LEU A 151 11.16 -5.27 15.63
N ALA A 152 12.28 -4.88 16.25
CA ALA A 152 12.28 -3.97 17.40
C ALA A 152 11.64 -2.62 17.06
N THR A 153 12.00 -2.04 15.91
CA THR A 153 11.37 -0.80 15.40
C THR A 153 9.86 -0.94 15.25
N LEU A 154 9.37 -2.03 14.65
CA LEU A 154 7.95 -2.25 14.40
C LEU A 154 7.12 -2.38 15.70
N ASN A 155 7.75 -2.81 16.80
CA ASN A 155 7.09 -2.90 18.12
C ASN A 155 7.02 -1.55 18.86
N GLU A 156 7.82 -0.56 18.46
CA GLU A 156 7.86 0.77 19.10
C GLU A 156 6.99 1.81 18.37
N ILE A 157 6.82 1.68 17.05
CA ILE A 157 6.03 2.62 16.25
C ILE A 157 4.51 2.36 16.38
N ARG A 158 3.72 3.44 16.40
CA ARG A 158 2.26 3.42 16.45
C ARG A 158 1.65 4.06 15.21
N GLY A 159 0.47 3.61 14.81
CA GLY A 159 -0.28 4.15 13.69
C GLY A 159 -0.44 3.12 12.56
N THR A 160 -0.28 3.58 11.32
CA THR A 160 -0.38 2.73 10.13
C THR A 160 0.87 2.87 9.29
N TYR A 161 1.32 1.77 8.68
CA TYR A 161 2.48 1.76 7.82
C TYR A 161 2.41 0.64 6.78
N GLY A 162 2.92 0.93 5.60
CA GLY A 162 3.43 -0.01 4.62
C GLY A 162 4.86 0.42 4.34
N LEU A 163 5.83 -0.43 4.64
CA LEU A 163 7.25 -0.11 4.59
C LEU A 163 7.94 -0.97 3.53
N ALA A 164 8.87 -0.38 2.80
CA ALA A 164 9.90 -1.12 2.07
C ALA A 164 11.27 -0.51 2.37
N ILE A 165 12.22 -1.37 2.71
CA ILE A 165 13.47 -1.00 3.38
C ILE A 165 14.64 -1.69 2.68
N LEU A 166 15.68 -0.92 2.38
CA LEU A 166 16.97 -1.37 1.89
C LEU A 166 18.04 -1.18 2.96
N ASN A 167 19.00 -2.09 2.97
CA ASN A 167 20.27 -1.95 3.69
C ASN A 167 21.42 -2.16 2.71
N ALA A 168 22.35 -1.20 2.65
CA ALA A 168 23.54 -1.28 1.84
C ALA A 168 24.44 -2.49 2.19
N ASP A 169 24.41 -2.91 3.45
CA ASP A 169 25.19 -4.06 3.91
C ASP A 169 24.51 -5.40 3.56
N GLU A 170 23.25 -5.39 3.08
CA GLU A 170 22.49 -6.57 2.62
C GLU A 170 21.92 -6.37 1.19
N PRO A 171 22.78 -6.26 0.15
CA PRO A 171 22.40 -5.77 -1.18
C PRO A 171 21.49 -6.70 -2.02
N GLY A 172 21.12 -7.86 -1.50
CA GLY A 172 20.23 -8.83 -2.16
C GLY A 172 18.81 -8.86 -1.61
N ARG A 173 18.48 -8.02 -0.63
CA ARG A 173 17.25 -8.10 0.16
C ARG A 173 16.47 -6.80 0.15
N ILE A 174 15.15 -6.95 0.16
CA ILE A 174 14.21 -5.89 0.51
C ILE A 174 13.40 -6.40 1.70
N TYR A 175 13.38 -5.62 2.77
CA TYR A 175 12.51 -5.88 3.92
C TYR A 175 11.22 -5.09 3.74
N VAL A 176 10.10 -5.72 4.00
CA VAL A 176 8.79 -5.09 3.92
C VAL A 176 7.98 -5.37 5.17
N ALA A 177 7.16 -4.41 5.60
CA ALA A 177 6.29 -4.59 6.75
C ALA A 177 4.97 -3.86 6.55
N ARG A 178 3.89 -4.41 7.11
CA ARG A 178 2.53 -3.89 6.95
C ARG A 178 1.78 -3.81 8.27
N LEU A 179 1.09 -2.68 8.46
CA LEU A 179 0.04 -2.45 9.45
C LEU A 179 -0.93 -1.38 8.91
N GLY A 180 -2.10 -1.77 8.41
CA GLY A 180 -3.15 -0.86 7.96
C GLY A 180 -2.94 -0.16 6.62
N SER A 181 -1.78 -0.28 5.97
CA SER A 181 -1.56 0.18 4.59
C SER A 181 -1.31 -1.01 3.65
N PRO A 182 -2.02 -1.12 2.50
CA PRO A 182 -1.85 -2.23 1.57
C PRO A 182 -0.40 -2.41 1.10
N LEU A 183 0.05 -3.67 1.11
CA LEU A 183 1.34 -4.09 0.57
C LEU A 183 1.25 -5.55 0.14
N LEU A 184 1.77 -5.85 -1.05
CA LEU A 184 1.77 -7.19 -1.63
C LEU A 184 3.07 -7.48 -2.38
N LEU A 185 3.37 -8.77 -2.51
CA LEU A 185 4.52 -9.29 -3.24
C LEU A 185 4.05 -9.87 -4.57
N GLY A 186 4.60 -9.41 -5.69
CA GLY A 186 4.50 -10.05 -6.99
C GLY A 186 5.61 -11.10 -7.14
N ILE A 187 5.22 -12.35 -7.31
CA ILE A 187 6.14 -13.50 -7.39
C ILE A 187 6.49 -13.79 -8.85
N GLY A 188 7.73 -13.50 -9.23
CA GLY A 188 8.26 -13.73 -10.58
C GLY A 188 9.23 -14.90 -10.65
N LYS A 189 9.89 -15.06 -11.80
CA LYS A 189 10.93 -16.08 -12.02
C LYS A 189 12.33 -15.47 -11.88
N ASN A 190 13.00 -15.72 -10.75
CA ASN A 190 14.26 -15.07 -10.35
C ASN A 190 14.15 -13.54 -10.21
N GLU A 191 12.94 -13.07 -9.93
CA GLU A 191 12.69 -11.69 -9.53
C GLU A 191 11.41 -11.64 -8.71
N ASN A 192 11.37 -10.73 -7.74
CA ASN A 192 10.19 -10.42 -6.96
C ASN A 192 9.97 -8.90 -6.97
N ILE A 193 8.71 -8.51 -6.94
CA ILE A 193 8.27 -7.11 -6.94
C ILE A 193 7.47 -6.87 -5.68
N ILE A 194 7.64 -5.69 -5.09
CA ILE A 194 6.84 -5.23 -3.97
C ILE A 194 5.97 -4.10 -4.50
N ALA A 195 4.69 -4.08 -4.19
CA ALA A 195 3.86 -2.93 -4.50
C ALA A 195 2.78 -2.70 -3.45
N SER A 196 2.36 -1.44 -3.32
CA SER A 196 1.16 -1.09 -2.54
C SER A 196 -0.15 -1.31 -3.31
N ASP A 197 -0.07 -1.62 -4.61
CA ASP A 197 -1.23 -1.90 -5.47
C ASP A 197 -0.85 -2.89 -6.58
N ALA A 198 -1.76 -3.80 -6.91
CA ALA A 198 -1.55 -4.84 -7.91
C ALA A 198 -1.29 -4.31 -9.32
N SER A 199 -1.80 -3.13 -9.69
CA SER A 199 -1.60 -2.49 -11.00
C SER A 199 -0.12 -2.30 -11.36
N ALA A 200 0.76 -2.12 -10.37
CA ALA A 200 2.19 -2.01 -10.57
C ALA A 200 2.90 -3.36 -10.78
N ILE A 201 2.24 -4.48 -10.43
CA ILE A 201 2.78 -5.84 -10.52
C ILE A 201 2.32 -6.54 -11.80
N VAL A 202 1.08 -6.31 -12.26
CA VAL A 202 0.41 -7.10 -13.33
C VAL A 202 1.23 -7.22 -14.63
N ARG A 203 2.11 -6.25 -14.93
CA ARG A 203 3.01 -6.29 -16.11
C ARG A 203 4.15 -7.30 -16.00
N TYR A 204 4.43 -7.79 -14.81
CA TYR A 204 5.60 -8.64 -14.51
C TYR A 204 5.19 -10.05 -14.08
N THR A 205 4.08 -10.18 -13.35
CA THR A 205 3.54 -11.46 -12.91
C THR A 205 2.06 -11.32 -12.55
N ASP A 206 1.32 -12.41 -12.71
CA ASP A 206 -0.06 -12.58 -12.27
C ASP A 206 -0.13 -13.21 -10.86
N LYS A 207 0.99 -13.69 -10.32
CA LYS A 207 1.07 -14.33 -9.01
C LYS A 207 1.39 -13.33 -7.92
N VAL A 208 0.53 -13.23 -6.92
CA VAL A 208 0.71 -12.32 -5.79
C VAL A 208 0.57 -12.99 -4.44
N VAL A 209 1.22 -12.42 -3.44
CA VAL A 209 1.06 -12.77 -2.03
C VAL A 209 0.73 -11.50 -1.27
N TYR A 210 -0.44 -11.48 -0.63
CA TYR A 210 -0.85 -10.36 0.21
C TYR A 210 -0.28 -10.51 1.63
N LEU A 211 0.36 -9.45 2.12
CA LEU A 211 0.72 -9.35 3.53
C LEU A 211 -0.51 -8.93 4.33
N ASP A 212 -0.68 -9.52 5.51
CA ASP A 212 -1.67 -9.07 6.50
C ASP A 212 -1.04 -8.06 7.46
N ASP A 213 -1.89 -7.46 8.29
CA ASP A 213 -1.46 -6.53 9.32
C ASP A 213 -0.62 -7.23 10.41
N GLY A 214 0.49 -6.61 10.79
CA GLY A 214 1.45 -7.19 11.73
C GLY A 214 2.39 -8.22 11.10
N GLU A 215 2.48 -8.25 9.76
CA GLU A 215 3.42 -9.11 9.04
C GLU A 215 4.61 -8.31 8.48
N MET A 216 5.75 -9.00 8.43
CA MET A 216 6.98 -8.58 7.78
C MET A 216 7.41 -9.65 6.77
N ALA A 217 7.99 -9.25 5.65
CA ALA A 217 8.64 -10.18 4.74
C ALA A 217 10.07 -9.75 4.41
N ILE A 218 10.93 -10.74 4.20
CA ILE A 218 12.27 -10.58 3.64
C ILE A 218 12.18 -11.12 2.21
N VAL A 219 12.46 -10.26 1.24
CA VAL A 219 12.27 -10.57 -0.18
C VAL A 219 13.62 -10.58 -0.88
N GLU A 220 13.96 -11.73 -1.48
CA GLU A 220 15.13 -11.94 -2.31
C GLU A 220 14.70 -12.20 -3.77
N ALA A 221 15.65 -12.40 -4.68
CA ALA A 221 15.35 -12.59 -6.10
C ALA A 221 14.61 -13.92 -6.39
N ASP A 222 14.92 -14.97 -5.64
CA ASP A 222 14.43 -16.34 -5.85
C ASP A 222 13.56 -16.87 -4.71
N SER A 223 13.45 -16.11 -3.62
CA SER A 223 12.76 -16.51 -2.41
C SER A 223 12.13 -15.33 -1.68
N TYR A 224 11.18 -15.64 -0.82
CA TYR A 224 10.65 -14.70 0.17
C TYR A 224 10.33 -15.47 1.45
N GLU A 225 10.48 -14.82 2.58
CA GLU A 225 10.11 -15.35 3.90
C GLU A 225 9.17 -14.36 4.58
N ILE A 226 8.01 -14.83 5.05
CA ILE A 226 7.03 -14.01 5.76
C ILE A 226 6.99 -14.43 7.23
N MET A 227 6.91 -13.45 8.11
CA MET A 227 6.81 -13.65 9.55
C MET A 227 5.93 -12.59 10.21
N THR A 228 5.41 -12.89 11.40
CA THR A 228 4.75 -11.90 12.25
C THR A 228 5.79 -10.93 12.86
N ILE A 229 5.35 -9.78 13.36
CA ILE A 229 6.19 -8.88 14.17
C ILE A 229 6.73 -9.53 15.47
N LYS A 230 6.20 -10.70 15.85
CA LYS A 230 6.70 -11.55 16.95
C LYS A 230 7.74 -12.57 16.49
N ASN A 231 8.21 -12.48 15.23
CA ASN A 231 9.21 -13.36 14.62
C ASN A 231 8.72 -14.81 14.43
N GLU A 232 7.42 -15.01 14.21
CA GLU A 232 6.84 -16.33 13.90
C GLU A 232 6.64 -16.49 12.40
N LYS A 233 7.18 -17.56 11.79
CA LYS A 233 7.10 -17.78 10.34
C LYS A 233 5.66 -18.08 9.89
N ILE A 234 5.27 -17.52 8.75
CA ILE A 234 3.94 -17.68 8.17
C ILE A 234 4.07 -18.23 6.75
N GLN A 235 3.24 -19.22 6.42
CA GLN A 235 3.06 -19.67 5.04
C GLN A 235 1.82 -19.01 4.45
N LYS A 236 1.99 -18.34 3.32
CA LYS A 236 0.90 -17.71 2.57
C LYS A 236 0.60 -18.47 1.29
N LYS A 237 -0.67 -18.45 0.90
CA LYS A 237 -1.09 -18.91 -0.43
C LYS A 237 -0.70 -17.86 -1.46
N ILE A 238 -0.36 -18.34 -2.66
CA ILE A 238 -0.16 -17.48 -3.82
C ILE A 238 -1.51 -17.36 -4.51
N ASP A 239 -1.98 -16.12 -4.64
CA ASP A 239 -3.18 -15.79 -5.41
C ASP A 239 -2.80 -15.48 -6.86
N VAL A 240 -3.71 -15.79 -7.79
CA VAL A 240 -3.56 -15.45 -9.21
C VAL A 240 -4.52 -14.31 -9.51
N LEU A 241 -3.97 -13.19 -9.98
CA LEU A 241 -4.74 -12.02 -10.37
C LEU A 241 -5.51 -12.30 -11.67
N ASP A 242 -6.83 -12.16 -11.63
CA ASP A 242 -7.72 -12.30 -12.80
C ASP A 242 -7.83 -10.99 -13.62
N TRP A 243 -6.74 -10.21 -13.67
CA TRP A 243 -6.73 -8.88 -14.28
C TRP A 243 -5.96 -8.90 -15.60
N SER A 244 -6.61 -8.51 -16.70
CA SER A 244 -5.89 -8.25 -17.95
C SER A 244 -5.24 -6.86 -17.92
N ILE A 245 -3.99 -6.76 -18.39
CA ILE A 245 -3.26 -5.48 -18.53
C ILE A 245 -4.08 -4.44 -19.31
N GLU A 246 -4.96 -4.88 -20.19
CA GLU A 246 -5.83 -4.06 -21.03
C GLU A 246 -6.82 -3.25 -20.19
N GLN A 247 -7.40 -3.82 -19.14
CA GLN A 247 -8.38 -3.13 -18.29
C GLN A 247 -7.78 -1.93 -17.55
N ALA A 248 -6.48 -2.00 -17.24
CA ALA A 248 -5.74 -0.94 -16.54
C ALA A 248 -5.21 0.17 -17.47
N GLN A 249 -5.50 0.13 -18.77
CA GLN A 249 -5.07 1.15 -19.73
C GLN A 249 -6.23 2.06 -20.16
N LYS A 250 -5.91 3.21 -20.75
CA LYS A 250 -6.91 4.15 -21.27
C LYS A 250 -7.67 3.63 -22.50
N GLN A 251 -7.22 2.55 -23.14
CA GLN A 251 -7.90 1.90 -24.28
C GLN A 251 -8.40 2.88 -25.38
N GLY A 252 -7.58 3.87 -25.73
CA GLY A 252 -7.93 4.85 -26.77
C GLY A 252 -8.73 6.06 -26.30
N PHE A 253 -9.16 6.13 -25.04
CA PHE A 253 -9.73 7.34 -24.45
C PHE A 253 -8.64 8.34 -24.03
N ASP A 254 -8.97 9.63 -24.04
CA ASP A 254 -8.03 10.68 -23.62
C ASP A 254 -7.66 10.56 -22.14
N HIS A 255 -8.65 10.25 -21.28
CA HIS A 255 -8.53 10.22 -19.83
C HIS A 255 -9.26 9.00 -19.23
N PHE A 256 -8.78 8.48 -18.09
CA PHE A 256 -9.39 7.34 -17.41
C PHE A 256 -10.84 7.61 -16.99
N MET A 257 -11.15 8.81 -16.49
CA MET A 257 -12.51 9.20 -16.12
C MET A 257 -13.49 9.05 -17.29
N LEU A 258 -13.09 9.43 -18.51
CA LEU A 258 -13.94 9.29 -19.69
C LEU A 258 -14.16 7.81 -20.04
N LYS A 259 -13.08 7.02 -20.03
CA LYS A 259 -13.16 5.56 -20.21
C LYS A 259 -14.15 4.94 -19.22
N GLU A 260 -13.95 5.19 -17.93
CA GLU A 260 -14.76 4.61 -16.84
C GLU A 260 -16.24 5.00 -16.95
N ILE A 261 -16.54 6.25 -17.34
CA ILE A 261 -17.93 6.68 -17.61
C ILE A 261 -18.55 5.84 -18.74
N PHE A 262 -17.82 5.62 -19.83
CA PHE A 262 -18.31 4.85 -20.98
C PHE A 262 -18.36 3.34 -20.73
N GLU A 263 -17.55 2.83 -19.80
CA GLU A 263 -17.54 1.43 -19.39
C GLU A 263 -18.68 1.05 -18.43
N GLN A 264 -19.42 2.02 -17.87
CA GLN A 264 -20.49 1.76 -16.90
C GLN A 264 -21.51 0.68 -17.34
N PRO A 265 -22.00 0.62 -18.60
CA PRO A 265 -22.92 -0.45 -19.01
C PRO A 265 -22.31 -1.84 -18.85
N ALA A 266 -21.03 -2.01 -19.23
CA ALA A 266 -20.32 -3.27 -19.07
C ALA A 266 -20.04 -3.56 -17.60
N ALA A 267 -19.60 -2.56 -16.82
CA ALA A 267 -19.33 -2.71 -15.39
C ALA A 267 -20.57 -3.13 -14.60
N VAL A 268 -21.73 -2.53 -14.90
CA VAL A 268 -23.03 -2.90 -14.31
C VAL A 268 -23.41 -4.33 -14.71
N SER A 269 -23.26 -4.70 -15.98
CA SER A 269 -23.48 -6.09 -16.43
C SER A 269 -22.58 -7.09 -15.70
N SER A 270 -21.29 -6.80 -15.55
CA SER A 270 -20.34 -7.64 -14.81
C SER A 270 -20.69 -7.73 -13.32
N ALA A 271 -21.20 -6.64 -12.71
CA ALA A 271 -21.67 -6.65 -11.33
C ALA A 271 -22.91 -7.54 -11.14
N MET A 272 -23.73 -7.77 -12.16
CA MET A 272 -24.91 -8.65 -12.10
C MET A 272 -24.63 -10.09 -12.54
N LEU A 273 -23.55 -10.32 -13.30
CA LEU A 273 -23.24 -11.61 -13.89
C LEU A 273 -23.12 -12.73 -12.83
N GLY A 274 -23.88 -13.81 -13.02
CA GLY A 274 -23.93 -14.95 -12.10
C GLY A 274 -24.65 -14.68 -10.76
N ARG A 275 -25.19 -13.47 -10.56
CA ARG A 275 -25.89 -13.07 -9.33
C ARG A 275 -27.40 -12.93 -9.48
N LEU A 276 -27.94 -13.03 -10.69
CA LEU A 276 -29.38 -12.94 -10.96
C LEU A 276 -29.92 -14.28 -11.48
N MET A 277 -31.00 -14.76 -10.88
CA MET A 277 -31.79 -15.90 -11.33
C MET A 277 -33.09 -15.33 -11.92
N VAL A 278 -32.99 -14.84 -13.16
CA VAL A 278 -34.01 -14.00 -13.80
C VAL A 278 -35.36 -14.71 -13.91
N GLU A 279 -35.37 -15.99 -14.26
CA GLU A 279 -36.60 -16.79 -14.39
C GLU A 279 -37.33 -16.96 -13.04
N GLU A 280 -36.59 -16.96 -11.93
CA GLU A 280 -37.12 -17.09 -10.58
C GLU A 280 -37.41 -15.74 -9.92
N GLY A 281 -36.99 -14.63 -10.53
CA GLY A 281 -37.05 -13.29 -9.93
C GLY A 281 -36.20 -13.15 -8.66
N MET A 282 -35.14 -13.96 -8.52
CA MET A 282 -34.31 -14.01 -7.31
C MET A 282 -32.87 -13.57 -7.56
N ALA A 283 -32.18 -13.15 -6.50
CA ALA A 283 -30.75 -12.89 -6.50
C ALA A 283 -29.98 -14.01 -5.80
N ASN A 284 -28.80 -14.35 -6.31
CA ASN A 284 -27.86 -15.31 -5.73
C ASN A 284 -26.55 -14.60 -5.38
N LEU A 285 -26.46 -14.14 -4.14
CA LEU A 285 -25.27 -13.46 -3.61
C LEU A 285 -24.37 -14.49 -2.90
N GLY A 286 -23.55 -15.20 -3.68
CA GLY A 286 -22.71 -16.30 -3.19
C GLY A 286 -21.84 -15.94 -1.96
N GLY A 287 -21.31 -14.72 -1.92
CA GLY A 287 -20.48 -14.24 -0.79
C GLY A 287 -21.24 -14.02 0.52
N LEU A 288 -22.57 -14.08 0.51
CA LEU A 288 -23.42 -13.94 1.70
C LEU A 288 -24.01 -15.28 2.18
N LYS A 289 -23.68 -16.40 1.53
CA LYS A 289 -24.25 -17.72 1.85
C LYS A 289 -23.99 -18.12 3.30
N ASP A 290 -22.77 -17.92 3.79
CA ASP A 290 -22.35 -18.32 5.12
C ASP A 290 -23.01 -17.49 6.24
N VAL A 291 -23.55 -16.32 5.89
CA VAL A 291 -24.22 -15.42 6.84
C VAL A 291 -25.74 -15.32 6.61
N LYS A 292 -26.31 -16.12 5.70
CA LYS A 292 -27.72 -16.04 5.30
C LYS A 292 -28.69 -16.12 6.48
N GLU A 293 -28.48 -17.06 7.42
CA GLU A 293 -29.34 -17.19 8.59
C GLU A 293 -29.26 -16.00 9.55
N ARG A 294 -28.08 -15.38 9.65
CA ARG A 294 -27.88 -14.17 10.46
C ARG A 294 -28.57 -12.98 9.82
N LEU A 295 -28.46 -12.83 8.50
CA LEU A 295 -29.13 -11.77 7.74
C LEU A 295 -30.66 -11.83 7.91
N GLY A 296 -31.26 -13.01 8.08
CA GLY A 296 -32.70 -13.14 8.34
C GLY A 296 -33.16 -12.64 9.72
N LYS A 297 -32.22 -12.36 10.65
CA LYS A 297 -32.51 -11.90 12.02
C LYS A 297 -32.23 -10.43 12.24
N ILE A 298 -31.60 -9.75 11.27
CA ILE A 298 -31.20 -8.35 11.44
C ILE A 298 -32.44 -7.46 11.44
N ASN A 299 -32.42 -6.45 12.29
CA ASN A 299 -33.50 -5.47 12.41
C ASN A 299 -33.01 -4.03 12.18
N ARG A 300 -31.72 -3.84 11.91
CA ARG A 300 -31.09 -2.55 11.63
C ARG A 300 -29.85 -2.73 10.77
N ILE A 301 -29.62 -1.80 9.85
CA ILE A 301 -28.40 -1.75 9.02
C ILE A 301 -27.71 -0.41 9.28
N ILE A 302 -26.40 -0.44 9.47
CA ILE A 302 -25.55 0.76 9.48
C ILE A 302 -24.60 0.66 8.30
N ILE A 303 -24.67 1.61 7.38
CA ILE A 303 -23.74 1.74 6.26
C ILE A 303 -22.64 2.72 6.65
N SER A 304 -21.38 2.28 6.67
CA SER A 304 -20.24 3.12 7.00
C SER A 304 -19.32 3.30 5.79
N SER A 305 -19.07 4.54 5.38
CA SER A 305 -18.26 4.84 4.19
C SER A 305 -17.77 6.30 4.14
N CYS A 306 -17.01 6.65 3.11
CA CYS A 306 -16.49 8.00 2.87
C CYS A 306 -16.68 8.44 1.41
N GLY A 307 -16.80 9.75 1.18
CA GLY A 307 -16.81 10.34 -0.17
C GLY A 307 -17.94 9.80 -1.06
N THR A 308 -17.63 9.41 -2.29
CA THR A 308 -18.65 8.94 -3.24
C THR A 308 -19.35 7.66 -2.80
N SER A 309 -18.67 6.77 -2.06
CA SER A 309 -19.28 5.57 -1.48
C SER A 309 -20.38 5.90 -0.48
N TYR A 310 -20.28 7.04 0.22
CA TYR A 310 -21.33 7.53 1.13
C TYR A 310 -22.60 7.88 0.37
N TYR A 311 -22.50 8.52 -0.79
CA TYR A 311 -23.67 8.79 -1.65
C TYR A 311 -24.30 7.50 -2.18
N ALA A 312 -23.51 6.48 -2.52
CA ALA A 312 -24.05 5.16 -2.87
C ALA A 312 -24.79 4.51 -1.69
N GLY A 313 -24.27 4.67 -0.46
CA GLY A 313 -24.93 4.28 0.77
C GLY A 313 -26.27 4.97 0.96
N LEU A 314 -26.34 6.30 0.76
CA LEU A 314 -27.59 7.07 0.84
C LEU A 314 -28.64 6.62 -0.18
N VAL A 315 -28.23 6.22 -1.39
CA VAL A 315 -29.19 5.64 -2.35
C VAL A 315 -29.62 4.24 -1.92
N GLY A 316 -28.68 3.44 -1.41
CA GLY A 316 -28.94 2.10 -0.90
C GLY A 316 -29.87 2.09 0.32
N GLU A 317 -29.83 3.12 1.16
CA GLU A 317 -30.75 3.36 2.28
C GLU A 317 -32.22 3.27 1.82
N TYR A 318 -32.62 4.11 0.84
CA TYR A 318 -33.97 4.08 0.28
C TYR A 318 -34.37 2.69 -0.22
N MET A 319 -33.48 2.01 -0.94
CA MET A 319 -33.79 0.69 -1.50
C MET A 319 -33.94 -0.38 -0.41
N LEU A 320 -33.09 -0.37 0.60
CA LEU A 320 -33.14 -1.35 1.70
C LEU A 320 -34.36 -1.11 2.58
N GLU A 321 -34.70 0.13 2.88
CA GLU A 321 -35.91 0.45 3.63
C GLU A 321 -37.18 0.10 2.85
N GLU A 322 -37.24 0.41 1.55
CA GLU A 322 -38.40 0.13 0.71
C GLU A 322 -38.62 -1.37 0.50
N PHE A 323 -37.57 -2.13 0.15
CA PHE A 323 -37.72 -3.53 -0.24
C PHE A 323 -37.54 -4.52 0.92
N ALA A 324 -36.78 -4.18 1.95
CA ALA A 324 -36.55 -5.07 3.09
C ALA A 324 -37.29 -4.62 4.37
N GLY A 325 -37.75 -3.37 4.45
CA GLY A 325 -38.45 -2.85 5.63
C GLY A 325 -37.57 -2.75 6.87
N ILE A 326 -36.25 -2.68 6.70
CA ILE A 326 -35.27 -2.62 7.78
C ILE A 326 -34.73 -1.19 7.86
N PRO A 327 -34.79 -0.52 9.03
CA PRO A 327 -34.18 0.80 9.22
C PRO A 327 -32.70 0.82 8.86
N VAL A 328 -32.29 1.83 8.09
CA VAL A 328 -30.90 1.98 7.64
C VAL A 328 -30.35 3.35 8.07
N GLU A 329 -29.13 3.35 8.61
CA GLU A 329 -28.39 4.58 8.93
C GLU A 329 -27.12 4.64 8.09
N VAL A 330 -26.86 5.77 7.43
CA VAL A 330 -25.64 5.98 6.64
C VAL A 330 -24.71 6.97 7.33
N GLU A 331 -23.53 6.51 7.70
CA GLU A 331 -22.58 7.28 8.50
C GLU A 331 -21.23 7.48 7.80
N TYR A 332 -20.65 8.66 8.02
CA TYR A 332 -19.26 8.92 7.68
C TYR A 332 -18.36 8.03 8.54
N ALA A 333 -17.52 7.22 7.90
CA ALA A 333 -16.63 6.30 8.62
C ALA A 333 -15.66 7.03 9.55
N SER A 334 -15.27 8.27 9.22
CA SER A 334 -14.44 9.11 10.08
C SER A 334 -15.12 9.45 11.42
N GLU A 335 -16.44 9.67 11.42
CA GLU A 335 -17.20 9.96 12.64
C GLU A 335 -17.55 8.67 13.38
N PHE A 336 -17.98 7.65 12.64
CA PHE A 336 -18.35 6.34 13.18
C PHE A 336 -17.24 5.71 14.05
N ARG A 337 -15.98 5.92 13.65
CA ARG A 337 -14.79 5.42 14.37
C ARG A 337 -14.60 6.03 15.76
N TYR A 338 -14.98 7.30 15.95
CA TYR A 338 -14.69 8.04 17.18
C TYR A 338 -15.90 8.23 18.10
N ARG A 339 -17.11 7.93 17.61
CA ARG A 339 -18.30 7.83 18.47
C ARG A 339 -18.36 6.45 19.13
N SER A 340 -19.23 6.33 20.14
CA SER A 340 -19.58 5.05 20.76
C SER A 340 -20.92 4.57 20.18
N PRO A 341 -20.96 3.96 18.98
CA PRO A 341 -22.21 3.53 18.38
C PRO A 341 -22.84 2.39 19.20
N VAL A 342 -24.16 2.44 19.36
CA VAL A 342 -24.92 1.34 19.96
C VAL A 342 -25.17 0.30 18.87
N ILE A 343 -24.44 -0.80 18.94
CA ILE A 343 -24.49 -1.93 18.00
C ILE A 343 -24.80 -3.18 18.83
N ASP A 344 -25.81 -3.94 18.41
CA ASP A 344 -26.19 -5.22 19.02
C ASP A 344 -25.97 -6.39 18.05
N GLU A 345 -26.30 -7.61 18.48
CA GLU A 345 -26.17 -8.82 17.67
C GLU A 345 -27.08 -8.88 16.43
N ASN A 346 -28.09 -8.01 16.35
CA ASN A 346 -29.06 -7.93 15.26
C ASN A 346 -28.81 -6.72 14.33
N THR A 347 -27.72 -6.00 14.55
CA THR A 347 -27.29 -4.87 13.70
C THR A 347 -26.28 -5.34 12.67
N ALA A 348 -26.56 -5.14 11.38
CA ALA A 348 -25.59 -5.37 10.31
C ALA A 348 -24.81 -4.09 10.02
N VAL A 349 -23.47 -4.17 10.00
CA VAL A 349 -22.61 -3.06 9.54
C VAL A 349 -22.11 -3.37 8.13
N LEU A 350 -22.50 -2.53 7.17
CA LEU A 350 -22.06 -2.60 5.78
C LEU A 350 -21.00 -1.54 5.50
N VAL A 351 -19.78 -1.96 5.18
CA VAL A 351 -18.70 -1.04 4.80
C VAL A 351 -18.63 -0.95 3.28
N ILE A 352 -18.79 0.26 2.72
CA ILE A 352 -18.73 0.48 1.27
C ILE A 352 -17.43 1.21 0.92
N SER A 353 -16.50 0.49 0.27
CA SER A 353 -15.24 1.04 -0.21
C SER A 353 -14.88 0.45 -1.58
N GLN A 354 -14.52 1.31 -2.54
CA GLN A 354 -14.00 0.88 -3.83
C GLN A 354 -12.57 0.32 -3.71
N SER A 355 -11.76 0.90 -2.82
CA SER A 355 -10.36 0.55 -2.64
C SER A 355 -10.10 -0.61 -1.67
N GLY A 356 -11.16 -1.12 -1.02
CA GLY A 356 -11.05 -1.83 0.25
C GLY A 356 -10.68 -0.91 1.41
#